data_AF-A0A955YK66-F1
#
_entry.id   AF-A0A955YK66-F1
#
_cell.length_a   1.000
_cell.length_b   1.000
_cell.length_c   1.000
_cell.angle_alpha   90.00
_cell.angle_beta   90.00
_cell.angle_gamma   90.00
#
_symmetry.space_group_name_H-M   'P 1'
#
loop_
_entity.id
_entity.type
_entity.pdbx_description
1 polymer ?
#
loop_
_entity_poly.entity_id
_entity_poly.type
_entity_poly.pdbx_seq_one_letter_code
_entity_poly.pdbx_strand_id
1 'polypeptide(L)'
;RYVLGSMLPDFASMSGTRLGDVADPRVAAGVALHHRTDDAFHSAPVFLDLMAHVHASLASTDVGWGTARAVAHVGSELLLDGVYLARHATAPYVRALDVAHGLAAEQNLGAAFRDGGEGFERVLARLRDAGPPHAYRDPIRVAEFLDRALARRPRLRFQPGDRPHVIRALERLQPVVTERADELLAYLREHELLRVDTLRDTTAP
;
A
#
# COMPACT_ATOMS: atom_id res chain seq x y z
N ARG A 1 -6.64 17.70 -3.28
CA ARG A 1 -5.22 17.39 -3.54
C ARG A 1 -4.48 16.77 -2.35
N TYR A 2 -4.87 17.02 -1.09
CA TYR A 2 -4.25 16.37 0.08
C TYR A 2 -4.22 14.83 0.02
N VAL A 3 -5.39 14.19 -0.18
CA VAL A 3 -5.51 12.73 -0.32
C VAL A 3 -4.69 12.19 -1.51
N LEU A 4 -4.66 12.93 -2.63
CA LEU A 4 -3.80 12.57 -3.76
C LEU A 4 -2.33 12.62 -3.37
N GLY A 5 -1.91 13.68 -2.68
CA GLY A 5 -0.55 13.83 -2.16
C GLY A 5 -0.12 12.64 -1.29
N SER A 6 -1.02 12.09 -0.46
CA SER A 6 -0.71 10.90 0.34
C SER A 6 -0.62 9.59 -0.46
N MET A 7 -1.11 9.57 -1.71
CA MET A 7 -1.01 8.39 -2.60
C MET A 7 0.18 8.48 -3.58
N LEU A 8 0.70 9.69 -3.82
CA LEU A 8 1.77 9.91 -4.79
C LEU A 8 3.08 9.15 -4.50
N PRO A 9 3.52 8.97 -3.24
CA PRO A 9 4.71 8.16 -2.95
C PRO A 9 4.56 6.71 -3.42
N ASP A 10 3.39 6.09 -3.19
CA ASP A 10 3.09 4.74 -3.67
C ASP A 10 3.05 4.69 -5.19
N PHE A 11 2.40 5.67 -5.82
CA PHE A 11 2.39 5.73 -7.28
C PHE A 11 3.80 5.88 -7.85
N ALA A 12 4.67 6.70 -7.27
CA ALA A 12 6.06 6.80 -7.69
C ALA A 12 6.79 5.46 -7.60
N SER A 13 6.61 4.73 -6.49
CA SER A 13 7.16 3.39 -6.28
C SER A 13 6.63 2.38 -7.31
N MET A 14 5.31 2.34 -7.51
CA MET A 14 4.63 1.47 -8.49
C MET A 14 5.06 1.77 -9.93
N SER A 15 5.36 3.02 -10.23
CA SER A 15 5.85 3.50 -11.52
C SER A 15 7.34 3.25 -11.74
N GLY A 16 8.07 2.80 -10.71
CA GLY A 16 9.52 2.56 -10.79
C GLY A 16 10.35 3.85 -10.87
N THR A 17 9.79 4.98 -10.43
CA THR A 17 10.40 6.31 -10.46
C THR A 17 10.43 6.89 -9.04
N ARG A 18 10.75 8.18 -8.91
CA ARG A 18 10.64 8.92 -7.65
C ARG A 18 9.93 10.25 -7.90
N LEU A 19 9.29 10.76 -6.86
CA LEU A 19 8.88 12.16 -6.84
C LEU A 19 10.11 13.07 -6.94
N GLY A 20 9.97 14.13 -7.73
CA GLY A 20 10.86 15.28 -7.77
C GLY A 20 10.30 16.38 -6.89
N ASP A 21 10.26 17.61 -7.42
CA ASP A 21 9.75 18.76 -6.69
C ASP A 21 8.24 18.69 -6.49
N VAL A 22 7.79 19.01 -5.28
CA VAL A 22 6.37 19.11 -4.92
C VAL A 22 6.06 20.58 -4.64
N ALA A 23 5.45 21.26 -5.61
CA ALA A 23 5.21 22.69 -5.57
C ALA A 23 3.90 23.06 -4.87
N ASP A 24 2.88 22.20 -4.93
CA ASP A 24 1.57 22.46 -4.33
C ASP A 24 1.61 22.15 -2.81
N PRO A 25 1.32 23.13 -1.92
CA PRO A 25 1.39 22.91 -0.47
C PRO A 25 0.44 21.83 0.05
N ARG A 26 -0.74 21.64 -0.58
CA ARG A 26 -1.69 20.59 -0.18
C ARG A 26 -1.17 19.21 -0.60
N VAL A 27 -0.52 19.11 -1.75
CA VAL A 27 0.15 17.87 -2.19
C VAL A 27 1.31 17.54 -1.27
N ALA A 28 2.17 18.52 -0.96
CA ALA A 28 3.30 18.36 -0.04
C ALA A 28 2.84 17.90 1.36
N ALA A 29 1.77 18.49 1.88
CA ALA A 29 1.18 18.08 3.16
C ALA A 29 0.66 16.62 3.13
N GLY A 30 0.11 16.17 2.01
CA GLY A 30 -0.31 14.77 1.81
C GLY A 30 0.89 13.81 1.76
N VAL A 31 1.95 14.16 1.03
CA VAL A 31 3.20 13.37 0.99
C VAL A 31 3.80 13.24 2.39
N ALA A 32 3.83 14.34 3.14
CA ALA A 32 4.32 14.33 4.52
C ALA A 32 3.44 13.45 5.43
N LEU A 33 2.12 13.44 5.23
CA LEU A 33 1.23 12.52 5.94
C LEU A 33 1.56 11.05 5.63
N HIS A 34 1.77 10.71 4.36
CA HIS A 34 2.12 9.36 3.95
C HIS A 34 3.36 8.86 4.69
N HIS A 35 4.46 9.63 4.65
CA HIS A 35 5.71 9.22 5.31
C HIS A 35 5.54 9.02 6.82
N ARG A 36 4.84 9.92 7.51
CA ARG A 36 4.60 9.75 8.96
C ARG A 36 3.71 8.54 9.25
N THR A 37 2.71 8.28 8.39
CA THR A 37 1.84 7.10 8.49
C THR A 37 2.66 5.82 8.36
N ASP A 38 3.52 5.74 7.34
CA ASP A 38 4.41 4.59 7.12
C ASP A 38 5.34 4.37 8.32
N ASP A 39 6.01 5.41 8.81
CA ASP A 39 6.92 5.30 9.95
C ASP A 39 6.23 4.74 11.20
N ALA A 40 5.01 5.20 11.50
CA ALA A 40 4.25 4.68 12.64
C ALA A 40 3.65 3.31 12.38
N PHE A 41 3.20 3.03 11.15
CA PHE A 41 2.67 1.73 10.77
C PHE A 41 3.73 0.64 10.88
N HIS A 42 4.93 0.87 10.34
CA HIS A 42 6.03 -0.10 10.38
C HIS A 42 6.62 -0.30 11.77
N SER A 43 6.40 0.65 12.70
CA SER A 43 6.79 0.53 14.11
C SER A 43 5.66 0.03 15.02
N ALA A 44 4.43 -0.12 14.52
CA ALA A 44 3.29 -0.52 15.32
C ALA A 44 3.45 -1.96 15.85
N PRO A 45 3.28 -2.21 17.16
CA PRO A 45 3.38 -3.56 17.73
C PRO A 45 2.48 -4.57 17.03
N VAL A 46 1.25 -4.17 16.68
CA VAL A 46 0.29 -5.00 15.93
C VAL A 46 0.87 -5.45 14.58
N PHE A 47 1.49 -4.54 13.83
CA PHE A 47 2.05 -4.87 12.53
C PHE A 47 3.27 -5.79 12.65
N LEU A 48 4.15 -5.53 13.62
CA LEU A 48 5.29 -6.39 13.93
C LEU A 48 4.86 -7.81 14.31
N ASP A 49 3.79 -7.94 15.11
CA ASP A 49 3.20 -9.24 15.47
C ASP A 49 2.64 -9.96 14.24
N LEU A 50 1.90 -9.26 13.36
CA LEU A 50 1.37 -9.84 12.13
C LEU A 50 2.50 -10.40 11.23
N MET A 51 3.59 -9.64 11.08
CA MET A 51 4.79 -10.11 10.38
C MET A 51 5.38 -11.36 11.04
N ALA A 52 5.45 -11.39 12.38
CA ALA A 52 5.98 -12.53 13.13
C ALA A 52 5.14 -13.81 12.91
N HIS A 53 3.82 -13.71 12.78
CA HIS A 53 2.95 -14.86 12.47
C HIS A 53 3.29 -15.51 11.13
N VAL A 54 3.53 -14.69 10.11
CA VAL A 54 3.93 -15.20 8.78
C VAL A 54 5.32 -15.82 8.85
N HIS A 55 6.26 -15.14 9.51
CA HIS A 55 7.61 -15.67 9.70
C HIS A 55 7.60 -17.03 10.39
N ALA A 56 6.87 -17.17 11.50
CA ALA A 56 6.74 -18.44 12.21
C ALA A 56 6.10 -19.53 11.32
N SER A 57 5.11 -19.17 10.51
CA SER A 57 4.44 -20.09 9.58
C SER A 57 5.36 -20.60 8.47
N LEU A 58 6.33 -19.80 8.03
CA LEU A 58 7.26 -20.16 6.97
C LEU A 58 8.58 -20.75 7.49
N ALA A 59 8.93 -20.55 8.77
CA ALA A 59 10.19 -20.98 9.36
C ALA A 59 10.39 -22.51 9.33
N SER A 60 9.31 -23.30 9.34
CA SER A 60 9.34 -24.76 9.26
C SER A 60 9.19 -25.31 7.83
N THR A 61 9.39 -24.46 6.82
CA THR A 61 9.26 -24.80 5.40
C THR A 61 10.58 -24.56 4.67
N ASP A 62 10.69 -25.08 3.45
CA ASP A 62 11.88 -24.85 2.61
C ASP A 62 11.89 -23.47 1.90
N VAL A 63 10.92 -22.60 2.23
CA VAL A 63 10.84 -21.26 1.64
C VAL A 63 12.07 -20.44 2.05
N GLY A 64 12.78 -19.92 1.05
CA GLY A 64 13.99 -19.14 1.27
C GLY A 64 13.75 -17.92 2.15
N TRP A 65 14.73 -17.61 3.03
CA TRP A 65 14.62 -16.53 4.02
C TRP A 65 14.22 -15.17 3.42
N GLY A 66 14.78 -14.82 2.25
CA GLY A 66 14.43 -13.56 1.57
C GLY A 66 12.98 -13.51 1.11
N THR A 67 12.47 -14.62 0.55
CA THR A 67 11.06 -14.78 0.20
C THR A 67 10.18 -14.70 1.44
N ALA A 68 10.51 -15.44 2.49
CA ALA A 68 9.76 -15.43 3.75
C ALA A 68 9.65 -14.02 4.34
N ARG A 69 10.75 -13.25 4.35
CA ARG A 69 10.77 -11.85 4.82
C ARG A 69 9.93 -10.93 3.94
N ALA A 70 10.00 -11.08 2.62
CA ALA A 70 9.20 -10.29 1.71
C ALA A 70 7.70 -10.57 1.85
N VAL A 71 7.33 -11.85 2.00
CA VAL A 71 5.93 -12.28 2.21
C VAL A 71 5.42 -11.82 3.58
N ALA A 72 6.23 -11.93 4.64
CA ALA A 72 5.84 -11.45 5.97
C ALA A 72 5.54 -9.95 5.98
N HIS A 73 6.37 -9.15 5.31
CA HIS A 73 6.18 -7.71 5.22
C HIS A 73 5.05 -7.34 4.24
N VAL A 74 5.28 -7.54 2.94
CA VAL A 74 4.37 -7.07 1.88
C VAL A 74 3.07 -7.87 1.87
N GLY A 75 3.10 -9.17 2.21
CA GLY A 75 1.88 -9.97 2.29
C GLY A 75 0.95 -9.52 3.42
N SER A 76 1.50 -9.07 4.55
CA SER A 76 0.71 -8.50 5.65
C SER A 76 0.09 -7.17 5.27
N GLU A 77 0.85 -6.28 4.61
CA GLU A 77 0.36 -5.00 4.08
C GLU A 77 -0.80 -5.21 3.11
N LEU A 78 -0.63 -6.10 2.13
CA LEU A 78 -1.68 -6.35 1.13
C LEU A 78 -2.96 -6.88 1.78
N LEU A 79 -2.87 -7.84 2.71
CA LEU A 79 -4.07 -8.33 3.40
C LEU A 79 -4.75 -7.23 4.23
N LEU A 80 -3.97 -6.36 4.89
CA LEU A 80 -4.49 -5.18 5.59
C LEU A 80 -5.19 -4.21 4.65
N ASP A 81 -4.58 -3.90 3.50
CA ASP A 81 -5.19 -3.07 2.45
C ASP A 81 -6.53 -3.65 1.99
N GLY A 82 -6.60 -4.97 1.82
CA GLY A 82 -7.83 -5.68 1.49
C GLY A 82 -8.94 -5.44 2.53
N VAL A 83 -8.60 -5.45 3.81
CA VAL A 83 -9.53 -5.20 4.92
C VAL A 83 -9.94 -3.72 4.97
N TYR A 84 -9.00 -2.79 4.97
CA TYR A 84 -9.30 -1.36 5.07
C TYR A 84 -10.02 -0.81 3.84
N LEU A 85 -9.70 -1.31 2.64
CA LEU A 85 -10.45 -0.96 1.43
C LEU A 85 -11.91 -1.35 1.55
N ALA A 86 -12.19 -2.57 2.05
CA ALA A 86 -13.55 -3.07 2.22
C ALA A 86 -14.34 -2.33 3.31
N ARG A 87 -13.69 -1.94 4.41
CA ARG A 87 -14.35 -1.28 5.56
C ARG A 87 -14.49 0.23 5.42
N HIS A 88 -13.51 0.89 4.79
CA HIS A 88 -13.36 2.35 4.91
C HIS A 88 -13.02 3.05 3.60
N ALA A 89 -12.20 2.45 2.75
CA ALA A 89 -11.46 3.22 1.74
C ALA A 89 -11.94 3.06 0.28
N THR A 90 -12.93 2.22 -0.03
CA THR A 90 -13.38 2.02 -1.43
C THR A 90 -13.79 3.33 -2.12
N ALA A 91 -14.74 4.09 -1.54
CA ALA A 91 -15.19 5.35 -2.16
C ALA A 91 -14.14 6.46 -2.16
N PRO A 92 -13.38 6.71 -1.06
CA PRO A 92 -12.24 7.63 -1.08
C PRO A 92 -11.18 7.29 -2.14
N TYR A 93 -10.85 6.00 -2.32
CA TYR A 93 -9.88 5.54 -3.32
C TYR A 93 -10.31 5.87 -4.74
N VAL A 94 -11.56 5.55 -5.11
CA VAL A 94 -12.10 5.85 -6.46
C VAL A 94 -12.09 7.36 -6.72
N ARG A 95 -12.58 8.17 -5.76
CA ARG A 95 -12.56 9.63 -5.92
C ARG A 95 -11.16 10.19 -6.08
N ALA A 96 -10.18 9.66 -5.35
CA ALA A 96 -8.80 10.10 -5.46
C ALA A 96 -8.18 9.75 -6.81
N LEU A 97 -8.49 8.56 -7.37
CA LEU A 97 -8.09 8.18 -8.72
C LEU A 97 -8.72 9.07 -9.79
N ASP A 98 -10.01 9.37 -9.69
CA ASP A 98 -10.69 10.26 -10.65
C ASP A 98 -10.07 11.67 -10.64
N VAL A 99 -9.78 12.21 -9.45
CA VAL A 99 -9.07 13.48 -9.29
C VAL A 99 -7.66 13.42 -9.87
N ALA A 100 -6.93 12.31 -9.65
CA ALA A 100 -5.59 12.11 -10.23
C ALA A 100 -5.64 12.13 -11.76
N HIS A 101 -6.64 11.49 -12.37
CA HIS A 101 -6.83 11.50 -13.82
C HIS A 101 -7.09 12.89 -14.38
N GLY A 102 -7.99 13.66 -13.76
CA GLY A 102 -8.26 15.04 -14.18
C GLY A 102 -7.01 15.91 -14.11
N LEU A 103 -6.29 15.85 -12.99
CA LEU A 103 -5.09 16.66 -12.79
C LEU A 103 -3.92 16.25 -13.69
N ALA A 104 -3.78 14.96 -14.00
CA ALA A 104 -2.78 14.48 -14.94
C ALA A 104 -3.06 14.99 -16.38
N ALA A 105 -4.31 14.93 -16.83
CA ALA A 105 -4.72 15.43 -18.14
C ALA A 105 -4.48 16.95 -18.30
N GLU A 106 -4.60 17.70 -17.21
CA GLU A 106 -4.32 19.14 -17.15
C GLU A 106 -2.84 19.48 -16.88
N GLN A 107 -1.96 18.48 -16.72
CA GLN A 107 -0.56 18.67 -16.30
C GLN A 107 -0.43 19.49 -15.00
N ASN A 108 -1.39 19.35 -14.08
CA ASN A 108 -1.55 20.18 -12.89
C ASN A 108 -1.55 19.34 -11.60
N LEU A 109 -0.71 18.31 -11.57
CA LEU A 109 -0.63 17.38 -10.43
C LEU A 109 -0.12 18.05 -9.14
N GLY A 110 0.63 19.16 -9.28
CA GLY A 110 1.29 19.84 -8.15
C GLY A 110 2.56 19.15 -7.66
N ALA A 111 3.02 18.12 -8.38
CA ALA A 111 4.28 17.41 -8.15
C ALA A 111 4.90 16.97 -9.49
N ALA A 112 6.22 16.99 -9.55
CA ALA A 112 6.99 16.42 -10.66
C ALA A 112 7.42 14.98 -10.35
N PHE A 113 7.60 14.17 -11.39
CA PHE A 113 8.29 12.88 -11.30
C PHE A 113 9.63 12.96 -12.03
N ARG A 114 10.62 12.19 -11.57
CA ARG A 114 11.97 12.22 -12.14
C ARG A 114 12.06 11.71 -13.59
N ASP A 115 11.12 10.87 -14.00
CA ASP A 115 10.96 10.35 -15.37
C ASP A 115 9.99 11.22 -16.20
N GLY A 116 9.68 12.43 -15.74
CA GLY A 116 8.74 13.32 -16.43
C GLY A 116 7.27 12.92 -16.30
N GLY A 117 6.95 11.85 -15.57
CA GLY A 117 5.56 11.41 -15.31
C GLY A 117 5.07 10.26 -16.19
N GLU A 118 5.86 9.79 -17.16
CA GLU A 118 5.43 8.70 -18.05
C GLU A 118 5.07 7.41 -17.29
N GLY A 119 5.87 7.03 -16.28
CA GLY A 119 5.59 5.88 -15.44
C GLY A 119 4.31 6.06 -14.63
N PHE A 120 4.04 7.29 -14.18
CA PHE A 120 2.84 7.63 -13.43
C PHE A 120 1.58 7.50 -14.30
N GLU A 121 1.59 8.06 -15.51
CA GLU A 121 0.46 7.95 -16.45
C GLU A 121 0.10 6.50 -16.77
N ARG A 122 1.11 5.64 -17.01
CA ARG A 122 0.90 4.20 -17.24
C ARG A 122 0.27 3.50 -16.03
N VAL A 123 0.74 3.82 -14.82
CA VAL A 123 0.16 3.26 -13.59
C VAL A 123 -1.27 3.73 -13.42
N LEU A 124 -1.53 5.01 -13.63
CA LEU A 124 -2.85 5.60 -13.44
C LEU A 124 -3.88 5.02 -14.40
N ALA A 125 -3.54 4.88 -15.69
CA ALA A 125 -4.37 4.21 -16.68
C ALA A 125 -4.71 2.76 -16.26
N ARG A 126 -3.70 1.99 -15.83
CA ARG A 126 -3.89 0.61 -15.37
C ARG A 126 -4.81 0.53 -14.14
N LEU A 127 -4.68 1.46 -13.19
CA LEU A 127 -5.49 1.49 -11.98
C LEU A 127 -6.95 1.84 -12.27
N ARG A 128 -7.20 2.68 -13.28
CA ARG A 128 -8.56 2.96 -13.76
C ARG A 128 -9.27 1.71 -14.24
N ASP A 129 -8.59 0.94 -15.08
CA ASP A 129 -9.15 -0.26 -15.71
C ASP A 129 -9.34 -1.39 -14.70
N ALA A 130 -8.43 -1.51 -13.73
CA ALA A 130 -8.48 -2.53 -12.70
C ALA A 130 -9.53 -2.24 -11.61
N GLY A 131 -9.82 -0.96 -11.34
CA GLY A 131 -10.66 -0.55 -10.22
C GLY A 131 -10.02 -0.76 -8.85
N PRO A 132 -10.80 -0.70 -7.75
CA PRO A 132 -10.30 -0.92 -6.40
C PRO A 132 -9.70 -2.34 -6.23
N PRO A 133 -8.58 -2.50 -5.51
CA PRO A 133 -7.86 -3.78 -5.42
C PRO A 133 -8.53 -4.79 -4.47
N HIS A 134 -9.79 -5.16 -4.74
CA HIS A 134 -10.56 -6.10 -3.92
C HIS A 134 -9.92 -7.51 -3.84
N ALA A 135 -9.08 -7.86 -4.81
CA ALA A 135 -8.34 -9.12 -4.84
C ALA A 135 -7.41 -9.31 -3.62
N TYR A 136 -7.03 -8.24 -2.93
CA TYR A 136 -6.19 -8.33 -1.73
C TYR A 136 -6.88 -8.98 -0.53
N ARG A 137 -8.19 -9.23 -0.61
CA ARG A 137 -8.94 -10.00 0.39
C ARG A 137 -8.71 -11.52 0.28
N ASP A 138 -8.17 -11.98 -0.85
CA ASP A 138 -7.97 -13.39 -1.15
C ASP A 138 -6.48 -13.76 -1.04
N PRO A 139 -6.10 -14.60 -0.05
CA PRO A 139 -4.72 -15.08 0.12
C PRO A 139 -4.09 -15.67 -1.14
N ILE A 140 -4.87 -16.35 -1.99
CA ILE A 140 -4.37 -16.94 -3.24
C ILE A 140 -3.97 -15.82 -4.21
N ARG A 141 -4.81 -14.80 -4.36
CA ARG A 141 -4.52 -13.65 -5.22
C ARG A 141 -3.36 -12.81 -4.70
N VAL A 142 -3.23 -12.67 -3.39
CA VAL A 142 -2.07 -12.01 -2.76
C VAL A 142 -0.78 -12.80 -3.07
N ALA A 143 -0.79 -14.13 -2.94
CA ALA A 143 0.37 -14.96 -3.30
C ALA A 143 0.74 -14.85 -4.79
N GLU A 144 -0.25 -14.85 -5.70
CA GLU A 144 -0.03 -14.64 -7.13
C GLU A 144 0.58 -13.26 -7.43
N PHE A 145 0.12 -12.22 -6.73
CA PHE A 145 0.67 -10.88 -6.86
C PHE A 145 2.11 -10.82 -6.37
N LEU A 146 2.39 -11.35 -5.17
CA LEU A 146 3.74 -11.38 -4.58
C LEU A 146 4.73 -12.11 -5.48
N ASP A 147 4.37 -13.26 -6.02
CA ASP A 147 5.22 -14.03 -6.94
C ASP A 147 5.62 -13.18 -8.16
N ARG A 148 4.64 -12.54 -8.82
CA ARG A 148 4.91 -11.62 -9.94
C ARG A 148 5.75 -10.42 -9.54
N ALA A 149 5.45 -9.79 -8.41
CA ALA A 149 6.13 -8.58 -7.94
C ALA A 149 7.60 -8.86 -7.56
N LEU A 150 7.88 -10.06 -7.05
CA LEU A 150 9.20 -10.46 -6.57
C LEU A 150 10.04 -11.21 -7.62
N ALA A 151 9.46 -11.64 -8.74
CA ALA A 151 10.13 -12.41 -9.79
C ALA A 151 11.46 -11.81 -10.28
N ARG A 152 11.54 -10.46 -10.37
CA ARG A 152 12.74 -9.73 -10.82
C ARG A 152 13.77 -9.49 -9.71
N ARG A 153 13.53 -9.96 -8.49
CA ARG A 153 14.40 -9.74 -7.32
C ARG A 153 15.01 -11.09 -6.92
N PRO A 154 16.21 -11.47 -7.42
CA PRO A 154 16.76 -12.83 -7.25
C PRO A 154 16.83 -13.31 -5.81
N ARG A 155 17.03 -12.41 -4.85
CA ARG A 155 17.10 -12.72 -3.42
C ARG A 155 15.73 -12.90 -2.74
N LEU A 156 14.63 -12.48 -3.38
CA LEU A 156 13.27 -12.50 -2.82
C LEU A 156 12.27 -13.32 -3.65
N ARG A 157 12.66 -13.75 -4.86
CA ARG A 157 11.77 -14.45 -5.79
C ARG A 157 11.39 -15.82 -5.24
N PHE A 158 10.18 -16.25 -5.55
CA PHE A 158 9.70 -17.57 -5.20
C PHE A 158 10.52 -18.63 -5.97
N GLN A 159 10.83 -19.74 -5.30
CA GLN A 159 11.37 -20.94 -5.91
C GLN A 159 10.24 -21.92 -6.27
N PRO A 160 10.48 -22.88 -7.17
CA PRO A 160 9.54 -23.95 -7.43
C PRO A 160 9.15 -24.65 -6.12
N GLY A 161 7.86 -24.71 -5.82
CA GLY A 161 7.34 -25.29 -4.57
C GLY A 161 7.02 -24.29 -3.47
N ASP A 162 7.49 -23.03 -3.51
CA ASP A 162 7.22 -22.05 -2.45
C ASP A 162 5.75 -21.66 -2.36
N ARG A 163 5.08 -21.52 -3.52
CA ARG A 163 3.74 -20.90 -3.61
C ARG A 163 2.69 -21.56 -2.69
N PRO A 164 2.54 -22.90 -2.62
CA PRO A 164 1.63 -23.54 -1.67
C PRO A 164 1.92 -23.24 -0.19
N HIS A 165 3.19 -23.09 0.20
CA HIS A 165 3.55 -22.72 1.57
C HIS A 165 3.19 -21.27 1.87
N VAL A 166 3.45 -20.37 0.93
CA VAL A 166 3.06 -18.96 1.03
C VAL A 166 1.55 -18.78 1.14
N ILE A 167 0.77 -19.47 0.29
CA ILE A 167 -0.71 -19.44 0.34
C ILE A 167 -1.18 -19.86 1.74
N ARG A 168 -0.71 -21.00 2.25
CA ARG A 168 -1.10 -21.48 3.59
C ARG A 168 -0.73 -20.50 4.70
N ALA A 169 0.41 -19.83 4.60
CA ALA A 169 0.80 -18.81 5.59
C ALA A 169 -0.14 -17.60 5.54
N LEU A 170 -0.51 -17.14 4.35
CA LEU A 170 -1.44 -16.02 4.16
C LEU A 170 -2.88 -16.38 4.57
N GLU A 171 -3.33 -17.61 4.31
CA GLU A 171 -4.63 -18.12 4.77
C GLU A 171 -4.75 -18.14 6.29
N ARG A 172 -3.66 -18.51 6.98
CA ARG A 172 -3.61 -18.45 8.46
C ARG A 172 -3.55 -17.01 8.97
N LEU A 173 -2.90 -16.11 8.24
CA LEU A 173 -2.77 -14.71 8.63
C LEU A 173 -4.08 -13.92 8.44
N GLN A 174 -4.83 -14.19 7.37
CA GLN A 174 -6.03 -13.43 6.99
C GLN A 174 -7.05 -13.24 8.14
N PRO A 175 -7.46 -14.26 8.92
CA PRO A 175 -8.36 -14.05 10.05
C PRO A 175 -7.75 -13.14 11.12
N VAL A 176 -6.45 -13.30 11.44
CA VAL A 176 -5.74 -12.48 12.44
C VAL A 176 -5.68 -11.02 11.99
N VAL A 177 -5.39 -10.77 10.71
CA VAL A 177 -5.42 -9.42 10.12
C VAL A 177 -6.82 -8.82 10.23
N THR A 178 -7.86 -9.61 9.92
CA THR A 178 -9.25 -9.15 9.97
C THR A 178 -9.67 -8.76 11.39
N GLU A 179 -9.25 -9.54 12.38
CA GLU A 179 -9.53 -9.30 13.80
C GLU A 179 -8.79 -8.07 14.34
N ARG A 180 -7.50 -7.93 14.03
CA ARG A 180 -6.63 -6.90 14.59
C ARG A 180 -6.54 -5.60 13.79
N ALA A 181 -7.17 -5.51 12.62
CA ALA A 181 -7.14 -4.31 11.79
C ALA A 181 -7.63 -3.06 12.54
N ASP A 182 -8.69 -3.18 13.35
CA ASP A 182 -9.24 -2.02 14.07
C ASP A 182 -8.31 -1.57 15.22
N GLU A 183 -7.55 -2.48 15.82
CA GLU A 183 -6.52 -2.20 16.83
C GLU A 183 -5.37 -1.38 16.21
N LEU A 184 -4.88 -1.80 15.04
CA LEU A 184 -3.85 -1.07 14.31
C LEU A 184 -4.34 0.31 13.87
N LEU A 185 -5.59 0.41 13.41
CA LEU A 185 -6.17 1.71 13.05
C LEU A 185 -6.32 2.63 14.27
N ALA A 186 -6.67 2.10 15.44
CA ALA A 186 -6.69 2.86 16.69
C ALA A 186 -5.29 3.37 17.07
N TYR A 187 -4.28 2.51 16.98
CA TYR A 187 -2.88 2.88 17.22
C TYR A 187 -2.44 4.05 16.33
N LEU A 188 -2.74 4.00 15.02
CA LEU A 188 -2.40 5.07 14.08
C LEU A 188 -3.13 6.40 14.36
N ARG A 189 -4.35 6.34 14.89
CA ARG A 189 -5.10 7.53 15.31
C ARG A 189 -4.50 8.19 16.56
N GLU A 190 -4.05 7.38 17.51
CA GLU A 190 -3.45 7.83 18.77
C GLU A 190 -2.08 8.49 18.57
N HIS A 191 -1.32 8.07 17.55
CA HIS A 191 -0.04 8.70 17.19
C HIS A 191 -0.20 10.01 16.39
N GLU A 192 -1.40 10.61 16.43
CA GLU A 192 -1.76 11.92 15.85
C GLU A 192 -1.60 12.02 14.32
N LEU A 193 -1.60 10.89 13.62
CA LEU A 193 -1.42 10.85 12.16
C LEU A 193 -2.73 11.01 11.41
N LEU A 194 -3.84 10.60 12.03
CA LEU A 194 -5.19 10.71 11.45
C LEU A 194 -6.04 11.80 12.09
N ARG A 195 -5.47 12.64 12.96
CA ARG A 195 -6.14 13.88 13.37
C ARG A 195 -6.12 14.84 12.19
N VAL A 196 -7.20 14.78 11.41
CA VAL A 196 -7.54 15.82 10.44
C VAL A 196 -7.66 17.10 11.26
N ASP A 197 -6.72 18.02 11.10
CA ASP A 197 -6.96 19.42 11.43
C ASP A 197 -8.26 19.80 10.72
N THR A 198 -9.35 19.91 11.48
CA THR A 198 -10.69 20.31 11.03
C THR A 198 -10.71 21.70 10.36
N LEU A 199 -9.56 22.36 10.27
CA LEU A 199 -9.33 23.62 9.55
C LEU A 199 -9.00 23.45 8.05
N ARG A 200 -8.80 22.23 7.55
CA ARG A 200 -8.37 22.02 6.14
C ARG A 200 -9.48 21.63 5.16
N ASP A 201 -10.71 21.51 5.65
CA ASP A 201 -11.90 21.16 4.86
C ASP A 201 -12.60 22.39 4.24
N THR A 202 -11.88 23.49 4.02
CA THR A 202 -12.38 24.53 3.11
C THR A 202 -12.12 24.11 1.67
N THR A 203 -13.09 23.36 1.14
CA THR A 203 -13.51 23.49 -0.25
C THR A 203 -13.97 24.94 -0.46
N ALA A 204 -13.03 25.80 -0.83
CA ALA A 204 -13.30 27.04 -1.52
C ALA A 204 -12.52 26.98 -2.85
N PRO A 205 -13.13 27.47 -3.94
CA PRO A 205 -12.85 27.07 -5.32
C PRO A 205 -11.40 27.28 -5.76
#